data_AF-A0A4R4UG55-F1
#
_entry.id   AF-A0A4R4UG55-F1
#
_cell.length_a   1.000
_cell.length_b   1.000
_cell.length_c   1.000
_cell.angle_alpha   90.00
_cell.angle_beta   90.00
_cell.angle_gamma   90.00
#
_symmetry.space_group_name_H-M   'P 1'
#
loop_
_entity.id
_entity.type
_entity.pdbx_description
1 polymer ?
#
loop_
_entity_poly.entity_id
_entity_poly.type
_entity_poly.pdbx_seq_one_letter_code
_entity_poly.pdbx_strand_id
1 'polypeptide(L)'
;MDRDGTESEAMDRDGTDREPPLTSYRKPLTRSLDRYLDDVSGELSVSVLDLPTGLSYSYNRGLRAATASIVKVDIVIALLLKAQRQGRGLTAWERSTAARAIRVSDNAAASALWSAIGGASGLAAANRKLGLRHTRPGPGGAWGSTTTSAADQVRLLKALSSAASPLSAKHRRYVLGLMGNVVPEQAWGVSAAGRGDAGVALKNGWLPRLRDGGRWTVNSIGRVRDRGHTFLIAVISRRNSSMGVGIKAIERVSRLVTRALARAAAQR
;
A
#
# COMPACT_ATOMS: atom_id res chain seq x y z
N MET A 1 63.93 25.51 -43.40
CA MET A 1 63.36 25.89 -42.10
C MET A 1 62.10 26.69 -42.42
N ASP A 2 61.04 26.49 -41.62
CA ASP A 2 59.62 26.84 -41.84
C ASP A 2 58.85 25.73 -42.59
N ARG A 3 58.12 24.87 -41.86
CA ARG A 3 56.74 24.97 -41.33
C ARG A 3 55.69 24.82 -42.45
N ASP A 4 54.95 23.71 -42.46
CA ASP A 4 53.57 23.72 -41.96
C ASP A 4 53.03 22.30 -41.77
N GLY A 5 52.33 22.09 -40.65
CA GLY A 5 51.73 20.82 -40.28
C GLY A 5 50.25 20.79 -40.62
N THR A 6 49.77 19.67 -41.15
CA THR A 6 48.34 19.38 -41.28
C THR A 6 47.96 18.35 -40.21
N GLU A 7 47.51 18.82 -39.05
CA GLU A 7 46.78 18.02 -38.07
C GLU A 7 45.30 17.97 -38.45
N SER A 8 44.75 16.76 -38.48
CA SER A 8 43.34 16.49 -38.75
C SER A 8 42.47 16.90 -37.57
N GLU A 9 41.47 17.76 -37.81
CA GLU A 9 40.38 18.00 -36.88
C GLU A 9 39.54 16.73 -36.71
N ALA A 10 39.66 16.09 -35.54
CA ALA A 10 38.69 15.11 -35.07
C ALA A 10 37.49 15.86 -34.48
N MET A 11 36.32 15.72 -35.11
CA MET A 11 35.04 16.15 -34.59
C MET A 11 34.70 15.41 -33.29
N ASP A 12 34.79 16.13 -32.18
CA ASP A 12 34.20 15.77 -30.90
C ASP A 12 32.67 15.67 -31.05
N ARG A 13 32.15 14.44 -31.08
CA ARG A 13 30.73 14.15 -30.89
C ARG A 13 30.53 13.62 -29.48
N ASP A 14 30.57 14.50 -28.48
CA ASP A 14 30.03 14.20 -27.16
C ASP A 14 28.51 14.38 -27.17
N GLY A 15 27.83 13.45 -27.84
CA GLY A 15 26.39 13.24 -27.69
C GLY A 15 26.14 12.46 -26.41
N THR A 16 26.18 13.14 -25.26
CA THR A 16 25.66 12.54 -24.03
C THR A 16 24.15 12.37 -24.15
N ASP A 17 23.72 11.18 -24.56
CA ASP A 17 22.38 10.64 -24.32
C ASP A 17 22.16 10.60 -22.80
N ARG A 18 21.79 11.75 -22.22
CA ARG A 18 21.33 11.83 -20.84
C ARG A 18 19.94 11.24 -20.78
N GLU A 19 19.88 9.96 -20.45
CA GLU A 19 18.69 9.29 -19.94
C GLU A 19 17.98 10.23 -18.95
N PRO A 20 16.70 10.61 -19.18
CA PRO A 20 16.05 11.61 -18.37
C PRO A 20 15.99 11.13 -16.91
N PRO A 21 16.40 11.95 -15.94
CA PRO A 21 16.51 11.48 -14.57
C PRO A 21 15.15 11.01 -14.04
N LEU A 22 15.20 9.99 -13.17
CA LEU A 22 14.09 9.38 -12.40
C LEU A 22 13.18 10.38 -11.64
N THR A 23 13.49 11.66 -11.69
CA THR A 23 12.78 12.80 -11.11
C THR A 23 11.67 13.36 -12.01
N SER A 24 11.61 13.02 -13.30
CA SER A 24 10.74 13.70 -14.28
C SER A 24 9.23 13.59 -13.98
N TYR A 25 8.73 12.42 -13.61
CA TYR A 25 7.28 12.20 -13.38
C TYR A 25 6.78 12.69 -12.01
N ARG A 26 7.69 12.89 -11.04
CA ARG A 26 7.33 13.16 -9.64
C ARG A 26 6.73 14.54 -9.45
N LYS A 27 7.38 15.60 -9.98
CA LYS A 27 6.90 16.98 -9.81
C LYS A 27 5.52 17.19 -10.47
N PRO A 28 5.28 16.78 -11.74
CA PRO A 28 3.96 16.91 -12.35
C PRO A 28 2.87 16.10 -11.63
N LEU A 29 3.22 14.91 -11.12
CA LEU A 29 2.29 14.09 -10.32
C LEU A 29 1.93 14.79 -9.01
N THR A 30 2.90 15.35 -8.28
CA THR A 30 2.64 16.13 -7.05
C THR A 30 1.67 17.28 -7.32
N ARG A 31 1.94 18.12 -8.34
CA ARG A 31 1.04 19.23 -8.71
C ARG A 31 -0.36 18.77 -9.10
N SER A 32 -0.48 17.57 -9.69
CA SER A 32 -1.79 17.01 -10.05
C SER A 32 -2.56 16.49 -8.83
N LEU A 33 -1.85 16.02 -7.81
CA LEU A 33 -2.45 15.63 -6.53
C LEU A 33 -2.83 16.85 -5.71
N ASP A 34 -1.97 17.88 -5.62
CA ASP A 34 -2.26 19.13 -4.91
C ASP A 34 -3.56 19.75 -5.45
N ARG A 35 -3.62 20.04 -6.76
CA ARG A 35 -4.83 20.60 -7.39
C ARG A 35 -6.09 19.77 -7.17
N TYR A 36 -5.97 18.44 -7.11
CA TYR A 36 -7.13 17.59 -6.87
C TYR A 36 -7.57 17.61 -5.41
N LEU A 37 -6.62 17.64 -4.48
CA LEU A 37 -6.88 17.52 -3.06
C LEU A 37 -7.24 18.86 -2.39
N ASP A 38 -6.92 20.00 -3.01
CA ASP A 38 -7.29 21.34 -2.52
C ASP A 38 -8.81 21.47 -2.30
N ASP A 39 -9.63 20.89 -3.19
CA ASP A 39 -11.09 20.92 -3.10
C ASP A 39 -11.70 19.70 -2.37
N VAL A 40 -10.87 18.77 -1.89
CA VAL A 40 -11.32 17.53 -1.25
C VAL A 40 -11.16 17.65 0.26
N SER A 41 -12.29 17.63 0.97
CA SER A 41 -12.29 17.59 2.43
C SER A 41 -11.44 16.42 2.98
N GLY A 42 -10.48 16.75 3.82
CA GLY A 42 -9.72 15.80 4.63
C GLY A 42 -8.22 15.87 4.38
N GLU A 43 -7.48 14.93 4.98
CA GLU A 43 -6.05 14.77 4.76
C GLU A 43 -5.81 13.37 4.19
N LEU A 44 -5.01 13.26 3.13
CA LEU A 44 -4.71 11.99 2.46
C LEU A 44 -3.20 11.83 2.25
N SER A 45 -2.74 10.59 2.36
CA SER A 45 -1.40 10.16 1.96
C SER A 45 -1.49 8.93 1.08
N VAL A 46 -0.66 8.89 0.05
CA VAL A 46 -0.49 7.72 -0.83
C VAL A 46 0.97 7.31 -0.87
N SER A 47 1.20 6.00 -0.93
CA SER A 47 2.46 5.41 -1.34
C SER A 47 2.18 4.34 -2.39
N VAL A 48 2.98 4.33 -3.45
CA VAL A 48 2.89 3.34 -4.54
C VAL A 48 4.27 2.83 -4.92
N LEU A 49 4.34 1.54 -5.26
CA LEU A 49 5.51 0.89 -5.84
C LEU A 49 5.07 0.06 -7.04
N ASP A 50 5.72 0.25 -8.18
CA ASP A 50 5.63 -0.62 -9.35
C ASP A 50 6.70 -1.72 -9.25
N LEU A 51 6.28 -2.98 -9.16
CA LEU A 51 7.19 -4.09 -8.87
C LEU A 51 8.19 -4.38 -10.02
N PRO A 52 7.78 -4.49 -11.30
CA PRO A 52 8.71 -4.71 -12.40
C PRO A 52 9.78 -3.64 -12.55
N THR A 53 9.43 -2.36 -12.44
CA THR A 53 10.34 -1.24 -12.78
C THR A 53 11.07 -0.64 -11.59
N GLY A 54 10.63 -0.95 -10.36
CA GLY A 54 11.10 -0.34 -9.12
C GLY A 54 10.65 1.12 -8.93
N LEU A 55 9.92 1.71 -9.88
CA LEU A 55 9.40 3.07 -9.76
C LEU A 55 8.48 3.19 -8.55
N SER A 56 8.62 4.27 -7.79
CA SER A 56 7.83 4.48 -6.57
C SER A 56 7.50 5.94 -6.37
N TYR A 57 6.40 6.22 -5.68
CA TYR A 57 6.00 7.58 -5.37
C TYR A 57 5.27 7.62 -4.03
N SER A 58 5.46 8.72 -3.29
CA SER A 58 4.73 8.96 -2.05
C SER A 58 4.33 10.43 -1.94
N TYR A 59 3.12 10.67 -1.43
CA TYR A 59 2.55 11.99 -1.18
C TYR A 59 2.17 12.11 0.30
N ASN A 60 2.36 13.30 0.89
CA ASN A 60 2.05 13.59 2.29
C ASN A 60 2.61 12.52 3.27
N ARG A 61 3.92 12.26 3.18
CA ARG A 61 4.60 11.15 3.88
C ARG A 61 4.49 11.22 5.41
N GLY A 62 4.25 12.42 5.95
CA GLY A 62 4.11 12.69 7.38
C GLY A 62 2.76 12.22 7.95
N LEU A 63 1.73 12.06 7.12
CA LEU A 63 0.39 11.72 7.61
C LEU A 63 0.39 10.38 8.36
N ARG A 64 -0.28 10.38 9.51
CA ARG A 64 -0.64 9.17 10.27
C ARG A 64 -2.15 9.13 10.44
N ALA A 65 -2.73 7.99 10.13
CA ALA A 65 -4.16 7.74 10.27
C ALA A 65 -4.41 6.46 11.06
N ALA A 66 -5.59 6.36 11.68
CA ALA A 66 -6.07 5.08 12.17
C ALA A 66 -6.22 4.14 10.97
N THR A 67 -5.86 2.88 11.17
CA THR A 67 -5.92 1.82 10.16
C THR A 67 -7.34 1.44 9.82
N ALA A 68 -8.26 1.54 10.79
CA ALA A 68 -9.58 0.93 10.67
C ALA A 68 -9.42 -0.57 10.33
N SER A 69 -10.19 -1.08 9.37
CA SER A 69 -10.13 -2.50 8.99
C SER A 69 -8.93 -2.92 8.14
N ILE A 70 -8.03 -2.02 7.71
CA ILE A 70 -6.83 -2.46 6.95
C ILE A 70 -5.86 -3.25 7.85
N VAL A 71 -5.86 -2.99 9.16
CA VAL A 71 -5.04 -3.72 10.17
C VAL A 71 -5.35 -5.21 10.24
N LYS A 72 -6.50 -5.64 9.72
CA LYS A 72 -6.83 -7.08 9.66
C LYS A 72 -5.82 -7.84 8.81
N VAL A 73 -5.18 -7.19 7.82
CA VAL A 73 -4.07 -7.77 7.08
C VAL A 73 -2.85 -7.95 7.99
N ASP A 74 -2.48 -6.91 8.75
CA ASP A 74 -1.38 -6.96 9.73
C ASP A 74 -1.60 -8.08 10.77
N ILE A 75 -2.83 -8.22 11.28
CA ILE A 75 -3.23 -9.25 12.25
C ILE A 75 -3.07 -10.66 11.67
N VAL A 76 -3.57 -10.90 10.45
CA VAL A 76 -3.42 -12.20 9.79
C VAL A 76 -1.95 -12.51 9.50
N ILE A 77 -1.15 -11.52 9.11
CA ILE A 77 0.29 -11.71 8.93
C ILE A 77 0.98 -12.03 10.27
N ALA A 78 0.62 -11.36 11.35
CA ALA A 78 1.14 -11.63 12.69
C ALA A 78 0.83 -13.07 13.14
N LEU A 79 -0.39 -13.54 12.87
CA LEU A 79 -0.82 -14.91 13.13
C LEU A 79 0.03 -15.93 12.35
N LEU A 80 0.26 -15.68 11.06
CA LEU A 80 1.05 -16.56 10.20
C LEU A 80 2.52 -16.59 10.62
N LEU A 81 3.10 -15.45 11.02
CA LEU A 81 4.45 -15.38 11.55
C LEU A 81 4.56 -16.14 12.89
N LYS A 82 3.54 -16.05 13.76
CA LYS A 82 3.46 -16.82 15.00
C LYS A 82 3.41 -18.32 14.71
N ALA A 83 2.52 -18.78 13.83
CA ALA A 83 2.40 -20.19 13.46
C ALA A 83 3.68 -20.74 12.83
N GLN A 84 4.31 -19.97 11.93
CA GLN A 84 5.58 -20.33 11.29
C GLN A 84 6.71 -20.49 12.31
N ARG A 85 6.82 -19.56 13.29
CA ARG A 85 7.81 -19.69 14.37
C ARG A 85 7.59 -20.93 15.23
N GLN A 86 6.34 -21.34 15.39
CA GLN A 86 5.94 -22.53 16.14
C GLN A 86 6.06 -23.83 15.32
N GLY A 87 6.54 -23.77 14.07
CA GLY A 87 6.65 -24.96 13.21
C GLY A 87 5.31 -25.59 12.83
N ARG A 88 4.20 -24.85 12.94
CA ARG A 88 2.85 -25.38 12.67
C ARG A 88 2.13 -24.63 11.55
N GLY A 89 1.16 -25.31 10.95
CA GLY A 89 0.15 -24.66 10.12
C GLY A 89 -0.86 -23.88 10.94
N LEU A 90 -1.68 -23.08 10.25
CA LEU A 90 -2.89 -22.53 10.88
C LEU A 90 -3.82 -23.68 11.31
N THR A 91 -4.59 -23.49 12.37
CA THR A 91 -5.69 -24.39 12.73
C THR A 91 -6.88 -24.17 11.79
N ALA A 92 -7.88 -25.07 11.83
CA ALA A 92 -9.12 -24.86 11.07
C ALA A 92 -9.84 -23.57 11.48
N TRP A 93 -9.86 -23.29 12.79
CA TRP A 93 -10.42 -22.06 13.35
C TRP A 93 -9.65 -20.81 12.92
N GLU A 94 -8.31 -20.83 12.94
CA GLU A 94 -7.50 -19.69 12.49
C GLU A 94 -7.72 -19.39 11.00
N ARG A 95 -7.85 -20.43 10.17
CA ARG A 95 -8.14 -20.28 8.73
C ARG A 95 -9.51 -19.64 8.49
N SER A 96 -10.57 -20.21 9.07
CA SER A 96 -11.93 -19.69 8.86
C SER A 96 -12.09 -18.27 9.41
N THR A 97 -11.50 -17.99 10.57
CA THR A 97 -11.53 -16.67 11.21
C THR A 97 -10.75 -15.63 10.38
N ALA A 98 -9.57 -15.98 9.86
CA ALA A 98 -8.82 -15.10 8.96
C ALA A 98 -9.59 -14.81 7.66
N ALA A 99 -10.25 -15.82 7.09
CA ALA A 99 -11.07 -15.63 5.91
C ALA A 99 -12.22 -14.64 6.15
N ARG A 100 -12.98 -14.77 7.23
CA ARG A 100 -14.05 -13.81 7.57
C ARG A 100 -13.50 -12.40 7.82
N ALA A 101 -12.40 -12.30 8.58
CA ALA A 101 -11.78 -11.01 8.89
C ALA A 101 -11.33 -10.26 7.63
N ILE A 102 -10.81 -10.95 6.61
CA ILE A 102 -10.34 -10.30 5.38
C ILE A 102 -11.48 -10.09 4.38
N ARG A 103 -12.24 -11.15 4.05
CA ARG A 103 -13.17 -11.16 2.91
C ARG A 103 -14.41 -10.30 3.13
N VAL A 104 -15.00 -10.40 4.33
CA VAL A 104 -16.22 -9.66 4.73
C VAL A 104 -15.94 -8.60 5.79
N SER A 105 -14.68 -8.43 6.19
CA SER A 105 -14.27 -7.45 7.21
C SER A 105 -14.89 -7.70 8.59
N ASP A 106 -15.19 -8.94 8.96
CA ASP A 106 -15.80 -9.33 10.25
C ASP A 106 -14.95 -8.83 11.45
N ASN A 107 -15.58 -8.05 12.32
CA ASN A 107 -14.93 -7.45 13.50
C ASN A 107 -14.75 -8.45 14.65
N ALA A 108 -15.70 -9.37 14.86
CA ALA A 108 -15.59 -10.39 15.90
C ALA A 108 -14.44 -11.36 15.56
N ALA A 109 -14.33 -11.74 14.28
CA ALA A 109 -13.21 -12.51 13.77
C ALA A 109 -11.87 -11.78 13.98
N ALA A 110 -11.81 -10.48 13.68
CA ALA A 110 -10.59 -9.70 13.91
C ALA A 110 -10.21 -9.58 15.39
N SER A 111 -11.19 -9.38 16.28
CA SER A 111 -10.95 -9.35 17.74
C SER A 111 -10.46 -10.70 18.26
N ALA A 112 -11.00 -11.82 17.75
CA ALA A 112 -10.56 -13.14 18.15
C ALA A 112 -9.12 -13.43 17.68
N LEU A 113 -8.77 -13.01 16.45
CA LEU A 113 -7.40 -13.09 15.96
C LEU A 113 -6.43 -12.16 16.70
N TRP A 114 -6.90 -10.95 17.07
CA TRP A 114 -6.14 -10.02 17.89
C TRP A 114 -5.72 -10.67 19.21
N SER A 115 -6.67 -11.30 19.92
CA SER A 115 -6.37 -12.07 21.12
C SER A 115 -5.41 -13.24 20.82
N ALA A 116 -5.64 -13.98 19.73
CA ALA A 116 -4.80 -15.12 19.36
C ALA A 116 -3.34 -14.75 19.04
N ILE A 117 -3.07 -13.53 18.56
CA ILE A 117 -1.70 -13.06 18.35
C ILE A 117 -1.05 -12.50 19.63
N GLY A 118 -1.78 -12.37 20.73
CA GLY A 118 -1.29 -11.73 21.97
C GLY A 118 -1.49 -10.22 21.98
N GLY A 119 -2.52 -9.74 21.27
CA GLY A 119 -2.91 -8.34 21.20
C GLY A 119 -1.81 -7.41 20.65
N ALA A 120 -1.67 -6.25 21.28
CA ALA A 120 -0.74 -5.21 20.86
C ALA A 120 0.71 -5.68 20.78
N SER A 121 1.16 -6.51 21.74
CA SER A 121 2.52 -7.06 21.76
C SER A 121 2.78 -7.98 20.57
N GLY A 122 1.80 -8.81 20.22
CA GLY A 122 1.84 -9.67 19.04
C GLY A 122 1.96 -8.89 17.74
N LEU A 123 1.11 -7.87 17.59
CA LEU A 123 1.15 -6.99 16.42
C LEU A 123 2.47 -6.22 16.35
N ALA A 124 2.95 -5.67 17.46
CA ALA A 124 4.23 -4.95 17.52
C ALA A 124 5.42 -5.83 17.11
N ALA A 125 5.44 -7.10 17.54
CA ALA A 125 6.48 -8.04 17.15
C ALA A 125 6.48 -8.32 15.63
N ALA A 126 5.30 -8.49 15.04
CA ALA A 126 5.16 -8.63 13.59
C ALA A 126 5.61 -7.36 12.86
N ASN A 127 5.20 -6.17 13.33
CA ASN A 127 5.59 -4.89 12.76
C ASN A 127 7.12 -4.71 12.73
N ARG A 128 7.82 -5.07 13.82
CA ARG A 128 9.30 -5.06 13.86
C ARG A 128 9.89 -6.00 12.80
N LYS A 129 9.38 -7.23 12.70
CA LYS A 129 9.87 -8.21 11.71
C LYS A 129 9.65 -7.77 10.26
N LEU A 130 8.59 -7.00 10.00
CA LEU A 130 8.25 -6.44 8.69
C LEU A 130 8.87 -5.05 8.42
N GLY A 131 9.52 -4.44 9.42
CA GLY A 131 10.09 -3.09 9.30
C GLY A 131 9.04 -1.96 9.25
N LEU A 132 7.86 -2.16 9.86
CA LEU A 132 6.79 -1.16 9.92
C LEU A 132 7.03 -0.17 11.06
N ARG A 133 7.86 0.84 10.81
CA ARG A 133 8.39 1.78 11.83
C ARG A 133 7.37 2.81 12.32
N HIS A 134 6.29 2.99 11.58
CA HIS A 134 5.25 3.98 11.83
C HIS A 134 3.88 3.35 12.04
N THR A 135 3.83 2.03 12.21
CA THR A 135 2.60 1.29 12.54
C THR A 135 2.60 0.95 14.01
N ARG A 136 1.73 1.63 14.77
CA ARG A 136 1.65 1.54 16.23
C ARG A 136 0.32 0.90 16.64
N PRO A 137 0.36 -0.26 17.32
CA PRO A 137 -0.85 -0.94 17.81
C PRO A 137 -1.77 -0.01 18.61
N GLY A 138 -3.07 -0.18 18.44
CA GLY A 138 -4.06 0.47 19.31
C GLY A 138 -4.01 -0.11 20.73
N PRO A 139 -4.47 0.65 21.75
CA PRO A 139 -4.48 0.18 23.13
C PRO A 139 -5.51 -0.93 23.34
N GLY A 140 -5.21 -1.88 24.24
CA GLY A 140 -6.13 -2.94 24.65
C GLY A 140 -6.71 -3.73 23.47
N GLY A 141 -8.04 -3.81 23.39
CA GLY A 141 -8.78 -4.45 22.29
C GLY A 141 -9.04 -3.55 21.08
N ALA A 142 -8.62 -2.29 21.09
CA ALA A 142 -8.94 -1.31 20.05
C ALA A 142 -8.02 -1.46 18.82
N TRP A 143 -7.97 -2.65 18.23
CA TRP A 143 -7.10 -2.96 17.09
C TRP A 143 -7.30 -1.99 15.91
N GLY A 144 -8.53 -1.52 15.65
CA GLY A 144 -8.84 -0.57 14.58
C GLY A 144 -8.28 0.84 14.81
N SER A 145 -7.93 1.16 16.06
CA SER A 145 -7.24 2.39 16.45
C SER A 145 -5.72 2.33 16.25
N THR A 146 -5.18 1.18 15.81
CA THR A 146 -3.79 1.08 15.33
C THR A 146 -3.55 2.18 14.32
N THR A 147 -2.47 2.95 14.50
CA THR A 147 -2.10 4.01 13.56
C THR A 147 -1.04 3.50 12.59
N THR A 148 -1.01 4.02 11.36
CA THR A 148 -0.04 3.61 10.34
C THR A 148 0.36 4.76 9.43
N SER A 149 1.27 4.50 8.49
CA SER A 149 1.62 5.37 7.36
C SER A 149 1.40 4.64 6.05
N ALA A 150 1.16 5.36 4.94
CA ALA A 150 1.03 4.73 3.63
C ALA A 150 2.30 3.95 3.23
N ALA A 151 3.49 4.44 3.60
CA ALA A 151 4.76 3.78 3.31
C ALA A 151 4.89 2.42 4.03
N ASP A 152 4.44 2.32 5.28
CA ASP A 152 4.43 1.04 6.01
C ASP A 152 3.45 0.05 5.39
N GLN A 153 2.28 0.51 4.97
CA GLN A 153 1.32 -0.36 4.30
C GLN A 153 1.86 -0.88 2.95
N VAL A 154 2.63 -0.09 2.20
CA VAL A 154 3.37 -0.60 1.02
C VAL A 154 4.46 -1.59 1.41
N ARG A 155 5.18 -1.40 2.54
CA ARG A 155 6.15 -2.40 3.04
C ARG A 155 5.47 -3.73 3.40
N LEU A 156 4.31 -3.66 4.04
CA LEU A 156 3.48 -4.82 4.34
C LEU A 156 3.08 -5.56 3.06
N LEU A 157 2.59 -4.85 2.04
CA LEU A 157 2.24 -5.42 0.74
C LEU A 157 3.47 -6.00 0.00
N LYS A 158 4.65 -5.36 0.17
CA LYS A 158 5.92 -5.85 -0.39
C LYS A 158 6.33 -7.17 0.27
N ALA A 159 6.11 -7.32 1.57
CA ALA A 159 6.32 -8.58 2.26
C ALA A 159 5.38 -9.69 1.77
N LEU A 160 4.22 -9.36 1.20
CA LEU A 160 3.35 -10.35 0.54
C LEU A 160 3.81 -10.72 -0.88
N SER A 161 4.68 -9.90 -1.50
CA SER A 161 5.05 -10.04 -2.92
C SER A 161 6.52 -10.36 -3.16
N SER A 162 7.38 -10.28 -2.14
CA SER A 162 8.84 -10.46 -2.26
C SER A 162 9.32 -11.83 -1.76
N ALA A 163 10.33 -12.41 -2.44
CA ALA A 163 11.02 -13.62 -1.99
C ALA A 163 11.81 -13.41 -0.69
N ALA A 164 12.32 -12.19 -0.45
CA ALA A 164 13.01 -11.80 0.78
C ALA A 164 12.06 -11.59 1.98
N SER A 165 10.80 -12.05 1.87
CA SER A 165 9.80 -11.89 2.91
C SER A 165 10.10 -12.77 4.11
N PRO A 166 9.81 -12.32 5.34
CA PRO A 166 9.81 -13.19 6.52
C PRO A 166 8.69 -14.24 6.48
N LEU A 167 7.72 -14.13 5.57
CA LEU A 167 6.66 -15.13 5.36
C LEU A 167 7.07 -16.16 4.31
N SER A 168 6.77 -17.43 4.59
CA SER A 168 6.83 -18.49 3.58
C SER A 168 6.01 -18.14 2.33
N ALA A 169 6.38 -18.70 1.18
CA ALA A 169 5.65 -18.51 -0.06
C ALA A 169 4.17 -18.94 0.05
N LYS A 170 3.90 -20.01 0.81
CA LYS A 170 2.54 -20.49 1.11
C LYS A 170 1.73 -19.45 1.87
N HIS A 171 2.31 -18.83 2.90
CA HIS A 171 1.63 -17.80 3.69
C HIS A 171 1.38 -16.52 2.89
N ARG A 172 2.34 -16.11 2.06
CA ARG A 172 2.17 -14.97 1.13
C ARG A 172 0.98 -15.20 0.17
N ARG A 173 0.92 -16.36 -0.47
CA ARG A 173 -0.19 -16.75 -1.35
C ARG A 173 -1.52 -16.80 -0.62
N TYR A 174 -1.54 -17.32 0.61
CA TYR A 174 -2.74 -17.38 1.43
C TYR A 174 -3.33 -15.99 1.68
N VAL A 175 -2.54 -15.03 2.16
CA VAL A 175 -3.03 -13.66 2.44
C VAL A 175 -3.50 -12.97 1.17
N LEU A 176 -2.73 -13.05 0.08
CA LEU A 176 -3.13 -12.49 -1.21
C LEU A 176 -4.41 -13.13 -1.77
N GLY A 177 -4.58 -14.44 -1.56
CA GLY A 177 -5.81 -15.15 -1.92
C GLY A 177 -7.02 -14.66 -1.12
N LEU A 178 -6.88 -14.39 0.17
CA LEU A 178 -7.95 -13.78 0.96
C LEU A 178 -8.30 -12.37 0.46
N MET A 179 -7.28 -11.53 0.22
CA MET A 179 -7.45 -10.15 -0.25
C MET A 179 -8.00 -10.06 -1.68
N GLY A 180 -7.76 -11.07 -2.52
CA GLY A 180 -8.33 -11.17 -3.86
C GLY A 180 -9.75 -11.74 -3.91
N ASN A 181 -10.33 -12.10 -2.76
CA ASN A 181 -11.68 -12.67 -2.65
C ASN A 181 -12.52 -11.91 -1.61
N VAL A 182 -12.37 -10.58 -1.55
CA VAL A 182 -13.29 -9.73 -0.78
C VAL A 182 -14.67 -9.72 -1.44
N VAL A 183 -15.73 -9.53 -0.65
CA VAL A 183 -17.08 -9.44 -1.21
C VAL A 183 -17.24 -8.20 -2.11
N PRO A 184 -18.15 -8.21 -3.10
CA PRO A 184 -18.26 -7.14 -4.09
C PRO A 184 -18.42 -5.74 -3.48
N GLU A 185 -19.16 -5.60 -2.39
CA GLU A 185 -19.39 -4.32 -1.70
C GLU A 185 -18.11 -3.78 -1.02
N GLN A 186 -17.10 -4.63 -0.83
CA GLN A 186 -15.78 -4.25 -0.35
C GLN A 186 -14.81 -3.94 -1.49
N ALA A 187 -15.16 -4.14 -2.76
CA ALA A 187 -14.24 -4.06 -3.90
C ALA A 187 -14.02 -2.64 -4.47
N TRP A 188 -13.98 -1.62 -3.61
CA TRP A 188 -13.73 -0.22 -3.97
C TRP A 188 -12.31 0.25 -3.59
N GLY A 189 -11.94 1.48 -3.95
CA GLY A 189 -10.68 2.10 -3.53
C GLY A 189 -9.53 1.82 -4.48
N VAL A 190 -8.47 1.14 -4.01
CA VAL A 190 -7.29 0.87 -4.87
C VAL A 190 -7.63 -0.01 -6.08
N SER A 191 -8.70 -0.81 -6.02
CA SER A 191 -9.21 -1.59 -7.16
C SER A 191 -9.48 -0.72 -8.40
N ALA A 192 -9.87 0.54 -8.20
CA ALA A 192 -10.21 1.45 -9.28
C ALA A 192 -9.00 1.85 -10.15
N ALA A 193 -7.78 1.51 -9.74
CA ALA A 193 -6.58 1.65 -10.57
C ALA A 193 -6.40 0.50 -11.58
N GLY A 194 -7.05 -0.65 -11.36
CA GLY A 194 -7.04 -1.79 -12.27
C GLY A 194 -8.13 -1.68 -13.35
N ARG A 195 -7.98 -2.45 -14.43
CA ARG A 195 -9.02 -2.65 -15.45
C ARG A 195 -9.53 -4.10 -15.37
N GLY A 196 -10.84 -4.27 -15.21
CA GLY A 196 -11.48 -5.59 -15.05
C GLY A 196 -11.08 -6.32 -13.75
N ASP A 197 -11.48 -7.58 -13.66
CA ASP A 197 -11.27 -8.41 -12.45
C ASP A 197 -9.86 -9.01 -12.32
N ALA A 198 -8.99 -8.79 -13.32
CA ALA A 198 -7.72 -9.49 -13.41
C ALA A 198 -6.68 -8.96 -12.41
N GLY A 199 -6.62 -9.58 -11.22
CA GLY A 199 -5.43 -9.57 -10.37
C GLY A 199 -5.39 -8.52 -9.26
N VAL A 200 -6.55 -8.00 -8.83
CA VAL A 200 -6.65 -7.14 -7.65
C VAL A 200 -6.69 -7.98 -6.37
N ALA A 201 -5.90 -7.59 -5.38
CA ALA A 201 -5.97 -8.09 -4.01
C ALA A 201 -5.92 -6.90 -3.05
N LEU A 202 -7.02 -6.63 -2.34
CA LEU A 202 -7.17 -5.40 -1.56
C LEU A 202 -7.72 -5.64 -0.15
N LYS A 203 -7.54 -4.65 0.72
CA LYS A 203 -8.31 -4.49 1.95
C LYS A 203 -8.64 -3.03 2.19
N ASN A 204 -9.90 -2.78 2.53
CA ASN A 204 -10.42 -1.47 2.89
C ASN A 204 -10.63 -1.32 4.41
N GLY A 205 -10.66 -0.08 4.88
CA GLY A 205 -10.98 0.25 6.26
C GLY A 205 -11.52 1.66 6.42
N TRP A 206 -12.65 1.80 7.10
CA TRP A 206 -13.31 3.08 7.34
C TRP A 206 -13.96 3.10 8.72
N LEU A 207 -14.02 4.27 9.34
CA LEU A 207 -14.83 4.56 10.54
C LEU A 207 -14.95 6.08 10.73
N PRO A 208 -16.06 6.58 11.29
CA PRO A 208 -16.10 7.92 11.84
C PRO A 208 -15.23 7.97 13.11
N ARG A 209 -14.67 9.14 13.41
CA ARG A 209 -13.82 9.30 14.59
C ARG A 209 -14.20 10.53 15.41
N LEU A 210 -14.60 10.29 16.65
CA LEU A 210 -14.98 11.35 17.61
C LEU A 210 -13.85 12.37 17.81
N ARG A 211 -12.60 11.92 18.01
CA ARG A 211 -11.45 12.84 18.16
C ARG A 211 -11.10 13.65 16.87
N ASP A 212 -11.77 13.36 15.74
CA ASP A 212 -11.70 14.15 14.51
C ASP A 212 -13.02 14.92 14.25
N GLY A 213 -13.82 15.18 15.29
CA GLY A 213 -15.11 15.87 15.17
C GLY A 213 -16.17 15.06 14.42
N GLY A 214 -16.15 13.73 14.54
CA GLY A 214 -17.07 12.83 13.82
C GLY A 214 -16.70 12.57 12.36
N ARG A 215 -15.64 13.21 11.85
CA ARG A 215 -15.17 13.03 10.47
C ARG A 215 -14.61 11.63 10.23
N TRP A 216 -14.53 11.24 8.97
CA TRP A 216 -14.24 9.88 8.55
C TRP A 216 -12.75 9.63 8.31
N THR A 217 -12.26 8.51 8.83
CA THR A 217 -11.07 7.82 8.32
C THR A 217 -11.54 6.86 7.23
N VAL A 218 -10.88 6.87 6.07
CA VAL A 218 -11.15 5.97 4.93
C VAL A 218 -9.82 5.56 4.32
N ASN A 219 -9.55 4.27 4.24
CA ASN A 219 -8.28 3.72 3.80
C ASN A 219 -8.51 2.56 2.83
N SER A 220 -7.56 2.38 1.92
CA SER A 220 -7.52 1.26 0.99
C SER A 220 -6.07 0.88 0.70
N ILE A 221 -5.76 -0.41 0.78
CA ILE A 221 -4.43 -0.95 0.47
C ILE A 221 -4.59 -2.16 -0.46
N GLY A 222 -3.62 -2.40 -1.33
CA GLY A 222 -3.67 -3.60 -2.15
C GLY A 222 -2.57 -3.73 -3.19
N ARG A 223 -2.57 -4.91 -3.81
CA ARG A 223 -1.83 -5.21 -5.03
C ARG A 223 -2.79 -5.15 -6.21
N VAL A 224 -2.42 -4.40 -7.25
CA VAL A 224 -3.24 -4.17 -8.43
C VAL A 224 -2.41 -4.47 -9.66
N ARG A 225 -2.95 -5.24 -10.61
CA ARG A 225 -2.36 -5.41 -11.94
C ARG A 225 -3.05 -4.50 -12.94
N ASP A 226 -2.25 -3.85 -13.77
CA ASP A 226 -2.75 -2.96 -14.82
C ASP A 226 -1.64 -2.73 -15.86
N ARG A 227 -1.97 -2.79 -17.16
CA ARG A 227 -1.03 -2.51 -18.28
C ARG A 227 0.30 -3.27 -18.22
N GLY A 228 0.30 -4.54 -17.79
CA GLY A 228 1.53 -5.33 -17.63
C GLY A 228 2.34 -5.01 -16.36
N HIS A 229 1.91 -4.01 -15.58
CA HIS A 229 2.52 -3.66 -14.29
C HIS A 229 1.82 -4.37 -13.13
N THR A 230 2.54 -4.51 -12.03
CA THR A 230 1.98 -4.93 -10.73
C THR A 230 2.32 -3.87 -9.69
N PHE A 231 1.31 -3.09 -9.31
CA PHE A 231 1.42 -2.01 -8.34
C PHE A 231 1.09 -2.49 -6.93
N LEU A 232 1.87 -2.03 -5.94
CA LEU A 232 1.50 -2.05 -4.54
C LEU A 232 1.07 -0.65 -4.15
N ILE A 233 -0.17 -0.47 -3.72
CA ILE A 233 -0.76 0.84 -3.46
C ILE A 233 -1.29 0.85 -2.03
N ALA A 234 -0.97 1.90 -1.28
CA ALA A 234 -1.63 2.21 -0.02
C ALA A 234 -2.06 3.66 -0.03
N VAL A 235 -3.34 3.89 0.19
CA VAL A 235 -3.92 5.22 0.40
C VAL A 235 -4.57 5.24 1.77
N ILE A 236 -4.11 6.17 2.62
CA ILE A 236 -4.69 6.39 3.95
C ILE A 236 -5.21 7.81 4.04
N SER A 237 -6.33 8.00 4.75
CA SER A 237 -6.89 9.33 4.94
C SER A 237 -7.58 9.49 6.30
N ARG A 238 -7.74 10.74 6.72
CA ARG A 238 -8.49 11.13 7.92
C ARG A 238 -9.24 12.43 7.67
N ARG A 239 -10.19 12.74 8.55
CA ARG A 239 -10.95 13.99 8.53
C ARG A 239 -11.76 14.23 7.24
N ASN A 240 -12.13 13.18 6.52
CA ASN A 240 -13.04 13.30 5.38
C ASN A 240 -14.44 13.69 5.88
N SER A 241 -15.14 14.57 5.16
CA SER A 241 -16.50 14.99 5.51
C SER A 241 -17.50 13.83 5.49
N SER A 242 -17.30 12.84 4.61
CA SER A 242 -18.08 11.61 4.56
C SER A 242 -17.22 10.42 4.12
N MET A 243 -17.73 9.20 4.33
CA MET A 243 -17.13 7.98 3.76
C MET A 243 -17.02 8.08 2.23
N GLY A 244 -18.10 8.51 1.55
CA GLY A 244 -18.14 8.59 0.09
C GLY A 244 -17.12 9.56 -0.50
N VAL A 245 -16.88 10.70 0.17
CA VAL A 245 -15.81 11.64 -0.22
C VAL A 245 -14.44 10.97 -0.14
N GLY A 246 -14.16 10.24 0.96
CA GLY A 246 -12.91 9.50 1.11
C GLY A 246 -12.71 8.40 0.08
N ILE A 247 -13.77 7.65 -0.28
CA ILE A 247 -13.72 6.63 -1.34
C ILE A 247 -13.35 7.27 -2.68
N LYS A 248 -14.08 8.32 -3.10
CA LYS A 248 -13.82 9.03 -4.36
C LYS A 248 -12.37 9.55 -4.43
N ALA A 249 -11.86 10.09 -3.33
CA ALA A 249 -10.49 10.55 -3.21
C ALA A 249 -9.47 9.42 -3.42
N ILE A 250 -9.64 8.30 -2.72
CA ILE A 250 -8.77 7.12 -2.84
C ILE A 250 -8.73 6.63 -4.28
N GLU A 251 -9.88 6.47 -4.92
CA GLU A 251 -9.96 5.93 -6.28
C GLU A 251 -9.30 6.87 -7.30
N ARG A 252 -9.55 8.19 -7.18
CA ARG A 252 -8.94 9.19 -8.06
C ARG A 252 -7.42 9.20 -7.90
N VAL A 253 -6.93 9.23 -6.67
CA VAL A 253 -5.49 9.20 -6.37
C VAL A 253 -4.84 7.91 -6.88
N SER A 254 -5.48 6.76 -6.65
CA SER A 254 -4.96 5.46 -7.08
C SER A 254 -4.77 5.40 -8.59
N ARG A 255 -5.76 5.89 -9.37
CA ARG A 255 -5.66 6.00 -10.83
C ARG A 255 -4.59 6.99 -11.29
N LEU A 256 -4.42 8.12 -10.60
CA LEU A 256 -3.42 9.12 -10.97
C LEU A 256 -2.01 8.58 -10.80
N VAL A 257 -1.72 7.96 -9.65
CA VAL A 257 -0.37 7.46 -9.35
C VAL A 257 0.03 6.28 -10.24
N THR A 258 -0.87 5.30 -10.47
CA THR A 258 -0.53 4.16 -11.34
C THR A 258 -0.32 4.57 -12.79
N ARG A 259 -1.18 5.45 -13.33
CA ARG A 259 -0.99 5.96 -14.70
C ARG A 259 0.30 6.76 -14.86
N ALA A 260 0.67 7.55 -13.86
CA ALA A 260 1.92 8.32 -13.90
C ALA A 260 3.15 7.40 -13.89
N LEU A 261 3.15 6.36 -13.04
CA LEU A 261 4.25 5.39 -13.00
C LEU A 261 4.31 4.56 -14.30
N ALA A 262 3.18 4.09 -14.83
CA ALA A 262 3.14 3.35 -16.10
C ALA A 262 3.65 4.19 -17.27
N ARG A 263 3.28 5.48 -17.34
CA ARG A 263 3.81 6.40 -18.37
C ARG A 263 5.31 6.63 -18.22
N ALA A 264 5.79 6.83 -16.99
CA ALA A 264 7.21 7.01 -16.72
C ALA A 264 8.02 5.76 -17.08
N ALA A 265 7.46 4.57 -16.87
CA ALA A 265 8.07 3.31 -17.26
C ALA A 265 8.18 3.15 -18.78
N ALA A 266 7.17 3.59 -19.54
CA ALA A 266 7.16 3.53 -21.00
C ALA A 266 8.07 4.58 -21.67
N GLN A 267 8.67 5.49 -20.89
CA GLN A 267 9.61 6.52 -21.35
C GLN A 267 11.08 6.16 -21.04
N ARG A 268 11.30 4.98 -20.44
CA ARG A 268 12.62 4.36 -20.31
C ARG A 268 12.84 3.43 -21.49
#